data_AF-A0A2N1W7R5-F1
#
_entry.id   AF-A0A2N1W7R5-F1
#
_cell.length_a   1.000
_cell.length_b   1.000
_cell.length_c   1.000
_cell.angle_alpha   90.00
_cell.angle_beta   90.00
_cell.angle_gamma   90.00
#
_symmetry.space_group_name_H-M   'P 1'
#
loop_
_entity.id
_entity.type
_entity.pdbx_description
1 polymer ?
#
loop_
_entity_poly.entity_id
_entity_poly.type
_entity_poly.pdbx_seq_one_letter_code
_entity_poly.pdbx_strand_id
1 'polypeptide(L)'
;MKRTVMAVMAFVFAVSMVQAASWTVYEDYTAYKAVKDAAAKASDEGNTTASVAKYKEAASLAAKSATKEIQAWQLNSAAYELIKVFKKNTDYSAKIEQLSGMTPSKEKFAAQKDIAVILESNMGLLDEAKGILEEAKALEGGEGPAEKIASNLDFISWVNQFLEDTKNPVEKKVEAAVKEEVKK
;
A
#
# COMPACT_ATOMS: atom_id res chain seq x y z
N MET A 1 -20.89 -35.24 7.68
CA MET A 1 -20.01 -34.61 8.70
C MET A 1 -18.59 -35.17 8.70
N LYS A 2 -18.33 -36.47 8.96
CA LYS A 2 -16.95 -37.01 9.03
C LYS A 2 -16.11 -36.85 7.74
N ARG A 3 -16.72 -37.01 6.55
CA ARG A 3 -16.02 -36.88 5.26
C ARG A 3 -15.65 -35.42 4.91
N THR A 4 -16.52 -34.47 5.22
CA THR A 4 -16.28 -33.03 5.00
C THR A 4 -15.20 -32.50 5.95
N VAL A 5 -15.19 -32.95 7.21
CA VAL A 5 -14.15 -32.58 8.20
C VAL A 5 -12.78 -33.16 7.81
N MET A 6 -12.71 -34.40 7.31
CA MET A 6 -11.44 -34.95 6.79
C MET A 6 -10.95 -34.22 5.53
N ALA A 7 -11.84 -33.83 4.63
CA ALA A 7 -11.46 -33.08 3.43
C ALA A 7 -10.93 -31.68 3.78
N VAL A 8 -11.56 -30.99 4.73
CA VAL A 8 -11.08 -29.68 5.23
C VAL A 8 -9.74 -29.82 5.94
N MET A 9 -9.56 -30.84 6.79
CA MET A 9 -8.27 -31.09 7.44
C MET A 9 -7.17 -31.47 6.45
N ALA A 10 -7.46 -32.30 5.44
CA ALA A 10 -6.51 -32.64 4.39
C ALA A 10 -6.12 -31.41 3.54
N PHE A 11 -7.07 -30.52 3.27
CA PHE A 11 -6.81 -29.27 2.55
C PHE A 11 -5.96 -28.30 3.37
N VAL A 12 -6.24 -28.12 4.67
CA VAL A 12 -5.41 -27.31 5.58
C VAL A 12 -4.01 -27.90 5.74
N PHE A 13 -3.89 -29.23 5.77
CA PHE A 13 -2.61 -29.92 5.84
C PHE A 13 -1.81 -29.78 4.52
N ALA A 14 -2.46 -29.81 3.37
CA ALA A 14 -1.82 -29.58 2.08
C ALA A 14 -1.31 -28.14 1.93
N VAL A 15 -2.12 -27.14 2.31
CA VAL A 15 -1.73 -25.71 2.25
C VAL A 15 -0.55 -25.40 3.18
N SER A 16 -0.52 -26.00 4.38
CA SER A 16 0.61 -25.82 5.30
C SER A 16 1.90 -26.51 4.84
N MET A 17 1.81 -27.66 4.14
CA MET A 17 2.98 -28.31 3.54
C MET A 17 3.54 -27.54 2.33
N VAL A 18 2.69 -26.91 1.51
CA VAL A 18 3.15 -26.09 0.38
C VAL A 18 3.93 -24.85 0.87
N GLN A 19 3.47 -24.20 1.94
CA GLN A 19 4.20 -23.06 2.51
C GLN A 19 5.51 -23.48 3.20
N ALA A 20 5.59 -24.65 3.82
CA ALA A 20 6.84 -25.16 4.39
C ALA A 20 7.84 -25.59 3.30
N ALA A 21 7.37 -26.12 2.17
CA ALA A 21 8.20 -26.50 1.03
C ALA A 21 8.88 -25.30 0.34
N SER A 22 8.38 -24.09 0.57
CA SER A 22 9.01 -22.85 0.09
C SER A 22 10.25 -22.43 0.91
N TRP A 23 10.59 -23.15 1.99
CA TRP A 23 11.71 -22.84 2.87
C TRP A 23 12.79 -23.93 2.83
N THR A 24 14.05 -23.52 2.75
CA THR A 24 15.20 -24.43 2.77
C THR A 24 15.73 -24.71 4.18
N VAL A 25 15.36 -23.89 5.17
CA VAL A 25 15.79 -23.99 6.57
C VAL A 25 14.59 -23.87 7.50
N TYR A 26 14.37 -24.85 8.38
CA TYR A 26 13.20 -24.89 9.26
C TYR A 26 13.27 -23.83 10.37
N GLU A 27 14.45 -23.60 10.94
CA GLU A 27 14.66 -22.58 11.98
C GLU A 27 14.26 -21.19 11.46
N ASP A 28 14.66 -20.84 10.24
CA ASP A 28 14.30 -19.56 9.60
C ASP A 28 12.79 -19.44 9.39
N TYR A 29 12.12 -20.53 8.98
CA TYR A 29 10.66 -20.55 8.85
C TYR A 29 9.96 -20.29 10.19
N THR A 30 10.44 -20.90 11.28
CA THR A 30 9.87 -20.67 12.62
C THR A 30 10.09 -19.24 13.10
N ALA A 31 11.28 -18.69 12.88
CA ALA A 31 11.60 -17.30 13.20
C ALA A 31 10.73 -16.33 12.39
N TYR A 32 10.59 -16.58 11.08
CA TYR A 32 9.75 -15.79 10.19
C TYR A 32 8.31 -15.72 10.69
N LYS A 33 7.70 -16.87 11.05
CA LYS A 33 6.32 -16.89 11.57
C LYS A 33 6.18 -16.03 12.82
N ALA A 34 7.08 -16.19 13.78
CA ALA A 34 7.05 -15.43 15.02
C ALA A 34 7.17 -13.91 14.77
N VAL A 35 8.06 -13.51 13.86
CA VAL A 35 8.24 -12.09 13.49
C VAL A 35 7.03 -11.54 12.75
N LYS A 36 6.45 -12.31 11.82
CA LYS A 36 5.24 -11.92 11.08
C LYS A 36 4.03 -11.78 12.00
N ASP A 37 3.85 -12.70 12.95
CA ASP A 37 2.78 -12.62 13.94
C ASP A 37 2.96 -11.39 14.85
N ALA A 38 4.21 -11.07 15.23
CA ALA A 38 4.51 -9.85 15.95
C ALA A 38 4.24 -8.58 15.14
N ALA A 39 4.46 -8.60 13.81
CA ALA A 39 4.11 -7.50 12.92
C ALA A 39 2.58 -7.28 12.88
N ALA A 40 1.81 -8.35 12.71
CA ALA A 40 0.35 -8.30 12.72
C ALA A 40 -0.19 -7.74 14.05
N LYS A 41 0.34 -8.24 15.18
CA LYS A 41 -0.02 -7.73 16.51
C LYS A 41 0.29 -6.24 16.67
N ALA A 42 1.47 -5.79 16.24
CA ALA A 42 1.83 -4.37 16.29
C ALA A 42 0.90 -3.51 15.42
N SER A 43 0.47 -4.02 14.25
CA SER A 43 -0.54 -3.36 13.41
C SER A 43 -1.88 -3.22 14.16
N ASP A 44 -2.35 -4.28 14.81
CA ASP A 44 -3.63 -4.28 15.54
C ASP A 44 -3.62 -3.32 16.74
N GLU A 45 -2.46 -3.16 17.38
CA GLU A 45 -2.22 -2.20 18.46
C GLU A 45 -2.02 -0.75 17.94
N GLY A 46 -2.02 -0.54 16.62
CA GLY A 46 -1.79 0.77 15.99
C GLY A 46 -0.34 1.25 16.05
N ASN A 47 0.61 0.36 16.36
CA ASN A 47 2.04 0.66 16.39
C ASN A 47 2.67 0.43 15.02
N THR A 48 2.49 1.40 14.13
CA THR A 48 2.97 1.34 12.75
C THR A 48 4.48 1.19 12.65
N THR A 49 5.26 1.91 13.46
CA THR A 49 6.73 1.81 13.44
C THR A 49 7.18 0.39 13.76
N ALA A 50 6.62 -0.25 14.80
CA ALA A 50 6.96 -1.62 15.13
C ALA A 50 6.47 -2.61 14.06
N SER A 51 5.27 -2.40 13.52
CA SER A 51 4.70 -3.24 12.45
C SER A 51 5.58 -3.22 11.19
N VAL A 52 5.95 -2.03 10.70
CA VAL A 52 6.83 -1.85 9.53
C VAL A 52 8.20 -2.49 9.78
N ALA A 53 8.81 -2.25 10.94
CA ALA A 53 10.10 -2.84 11.28
C ALA A 53 10.05 -4.38 11.29
N LYS A 54 8.98 -4.95 11.86
CA LYS A 54 8.80 -6.40 11.91
C LYS A 54 8.50 -7.03 10.55
N TYR A 55 7.72 -6.38 9.70
CA TYR A 55 7.57 -6.84 8.31
C TYR A 55 8.88 -6.77 7.52
N LYS A 56 9.71 -5.73 7.70
CA LYS A 56 11.06 -5.66 7.12
C LYS A 56 11.97 -6.78 7.65
N GLU A 57 11.89 -7.09 8.94
CA GLU A 57 12.61 -8.23 9.55
C GLU A 57 12.13 -9.58 8.96
N ALA A 58 10.82 -9.78 8.81
CA ALA A 58 10.26 -10.97 8.17
C ALA A 58 10.70 -11.11 6.70
N ALA A 59 10.79 -9.99 5.96
CA ALA A 59 11.34 -9.98 4.60
C ALA A 59 12.81 -10.43 4.58
N SER A 60 13.63 -9.95 5.53
CA SER A 60 15.03 -10.33 5.66
C SER A 60 15.20 -11.82 5.97
N LEU A 61 14.34 -12.40 6.83
CA LEU A 61 14.32 -13.84 7.08
C LEU A 61 13.92 -14.64 5.83
N ALA A 62 12.89 -14.18 5.11
CA ALA A 62 12.47 -14.80 3.86
C ALA A 62 13.57 -14.76 2.78
N ALA A 63 14.34 -13.67 2.70
CA ALA A 63 15.44 -13.56 1.74
C ALA A 63 16.55 -14.61 1.94
N LYS A 64 16.69 -15.18 3.15
CA LYS A 64 17.74 -16.15 3.47
C LYS A 64 17.43 -17.55 2.95
N SER A 65 16.19 -17.98 3.10
CA SER A 65 15.84 -19.39 2.92
C SER A 65 14.44 -19.63 2.36
N ALA A 66 13.68 -18.57 2.05
CA ALA A 66 12.39 -18.66 1.38
C ALA A 66 12.48 -18.24 -0.10
N THR A 67 11.33 -18.20 -0.77
CA THR A 67 11.24 -17.67 -2.13
C THR A 67 11.16 -16.14 -2.13
N LYS A 68 11.56 -15.51 -3.25
CA LYS A 68 11.50 -14.06 -3.44
C LYS A 68 10.08 -13.51 -3.31
N GLU A 69 9.07 -14.30 -3.66
CA GLU A 69 7.66 -13.92 -3.52
C GLU A 69 7.27 -13.73 -2.06
N ILE A 70 7.76 -14.58 -1.14
CA ILE A 70 7.50 -14.45 0.29
C ILE A 70 8.15 -13.17 0.83
N GLN A 71 9.37 -12.88 0.41
CA GLN A 71 10.06 -11.64 0.74
C GLN A 71 9.27 -10.41 0.23
N ALA A 72 8.85 -10.43 -1.04
CA ALA A 72 8.07 -9.35 -1.64
C ALA A 72 6.73 -9.11 -0.93
N TRP A 73 6.05 -10.18 -0.48
CA TRP A 73 4.83 -10.06 0.32
C TRP A 73 5.07 -9.30 1.62
N GLN A 74 6.18 -9.54 2.31
CA GLN A 74 6.45 -8.85 3.57
C GLN A 74 6.80 -7.38 3.35
N LEU A 75 7.56 -7.05 2.30
CA LEU A 75 7.83 -5.66 1.94
C LEU A 75 6.55 -4.92 1.54
N ASN A 76 5.68 -5.54 0.74
CA ASN A 76 4.37 -4.98 0.41
C ASN A 76 3.51 -4.74 1.68
N SER A 77 3.53 -5.66 2.65
CA SER A 77 2.85 -5.47 3.93
C SER A 77 3.42 -4.30 4.74
N ALA A 78 4.74 -4.15 4.81
CA ALA A 78 5.38 -3.01 5.45
C ALA A 78 4.94 -1.68 4.81
N ALA A 79 4.98 -1.57 3.49
CA ALA A 79 4.54 -0.37 2.78
C ALA A 79 3.05 -0.07 2.99
N TYR A 80 2.21 -1.11 3.01
CA TYR A 80 0.77 -0.96 3.21
C TYR A 80 0.41 -0.39 4.59
N GLU A 81 1.18 -0.71 5.63
CA GLU A 81 0.97 -0.11 6.97
C GLU A 81 1.19 1.41 6.96
N LEU A 82 2.19 1.90 6.23
CA LEU A 82 2.42 3.34 6.05
C LEU A 82 1.27 3.99 5.26
N ILE A 83 0.79 3.34 4.21
CA ILE A 83 -0.37 3.81 3.42
C ILE A 83 -1.64 3.86 4.28
N LYS A 84 -1.87 2.87 5.16
CA LYS A 84 -3.01 2.88 6.10
C LYS A 84 -2.96 4.10 7.02
N VAL A 85 -1.79 4.39 7.61
CA VAL A 85 -1.62 5.56 8.48
C VAL A 85 -1.81 6.84 7.71
N PHE A 86 -1.25 6.96 6.50
CA PHE A 86 -1.47 8.11 5.64
C PHE A 86 -2.97 8.36 5.44
N LYS A 87 -3.71 7.33 4.98
CA LYS A 87 -5.16 7.45 4.73
C LYS A 87 -5.94 7.83 5.99
N LYS A 88 -5.55 7.32 7.16
CA LYS A 88 -6.16 7.63 8.45
C LYS A 88 -5.87 9.08 8.87
N ASN A 89 -4.61 9.49 8.86
CA ASN A 89 -4.19 10.82 9.31
C ASN A 89 -4.76 11.93 8.45
N THR A 90 -4.95 11.67 7.15
CA THR A 90 -5.47 12.65 6.22
C THR A 90 -6.98 12.58 6.07
N ASP A 91 -7.66 11.60 6.68
CA ASP A 91 -9.07 11.29 6.40
C ASP A 91 -9.35 11.19 4.88
N TYR A 92 -8.47 10.46 4.19
CA TYR A 92 -8.38 10.44 2.73
C TYR A 92 -9.73 10.14 2.07
N SER A 93 -10.38 9.07 2.49
CA SER A 93 -11.61 8.59 1.84
C SER A 93 -12.73 9.63 1.91
N ALA A 94 -12.97 10.22 3.08
CA ALA A 94 -14.03 11.21 3.24
C ALA A 94 -13.74 12.49 2.44
N LYS A 95 -12.48 12.94 2.41
CA LYS A 95 -12.08 14.13 1.65
C LYS A 95 -12.20 13.95 0.14
N ILE A 96 -11.79 12.80 -0.40
CA ILE A 96 -11.94 12.52 -1.83
C ILE A 96 -13.40 12.32 -2.20
N GLU A 97 -14.20 11.68 -1.34
CA GLU A 97 -15.65 11.57 -1.53
C GLU A 97 -16.32 12.96 -1.57
N GLN A 98 -16.00 13.84 -0.62
CA GLN A 98 -16.47 15.22 -0.60
C GLN A 98 -16.16 15.93 -1.94
N LEU A 99 -14.90 15.87 -2.41
CA LEU A 99 -14.52 16.49 -3.69
C LEU A 99 -15.25 15.89 -4.89
N SER A 100 -15.49 14.58 -4.87
CA SER A 100 -16.16 13.87 -5.96
C SER A 100 -17.62 14.32 -6.14
N GLY A 101 -18.29 14.67 -5.02
CA GLY A 101 -19.67 15.17 -5.02
C GLY A 101 -19.82 16.65 -5.40
N MET A 102 -18.73 17.42 -5.46
CA MET A 102 -18.76 18.83 -5.82
C MET A 102 -18.74 19.04 -7.33
N THR A 103 -19.56 19.98 -7.82
CA THR A 103 -19.44 20.48 -9.20
C THR A 103 -18.18 21.35 -9.36
N PRO A 104 -17.60 21.45 -10.57
CA PRO A 104 -16.50 22.38 -10.82
C PRO A 104 -16.89 23.82 -10.46
N SER A 105 -16.25 24.37 -9.43
CA SER A 105 -16.53 25.71 -8.92
C SER A 105 -15.32 26.28 -8.14
N LYS A 106 -15.40 27.55 -7.74
CA LYS A 106 -14.37 28.16 -6.89
C LYS A 106 -14.28 27.49 -5.52
N GLU A 107 -15.42 27.04 -4.99
CA GLU A 107 -15.53 26.33 -3.73
C GLU A 107 -14.87 24.95 -3.81
N LYS A 108 -15.08 24.20 -4.91
CA LYS A 108 -14.38 22.93 -5.14
C LYS A 108 -12.87 23.13 -5.18
N PHE A 109 -12.43 24.19 -5.83
CA PHE A 109 -11.00 24.50 -5.92
C PHE A 109 -10.39 24.90 -4.56
N ALA A 110 -11.12 25.68 -3.75
CA ALA A 110 -10.71 25.97 -2.38
C ALA A 110 -10.60 24.70 -1.53
N ALA A 111 -11.61 23.81 -1.60
CA ALA A 111 -11.58 22.53 -0.92
C ALA A 111 -10.40 21.64 -1.37
N GLN A 112 -10.08 21.62 -2.68
CA GLN A 112 -8.92 20.90 -3.20
C GLN A 112 -7.61 21.40 -2.57
N LYS A 113 -7.44 22.72 -2.44
CA LYS A 113 -6.27 23.32 -1.78
C LYS A 113 -6.17 22.93 -0.31
N ASP A 114 -7.27 23.01 0.43
CA ASP A 114 -7.28 22.64 1.85
C ASP A 114 -6.94 21.16 2.06
N ILE A 115 -7.42 20.30 1.17
CA ILE A 115 -7.09 18.87 1.17
C ILE A 115 -5.60 18.67 0.84
N ALA A 116 -5.09 19.36 -0.18
CA ALA A 116 -3.69 19.24 -0.59
C ALA A 116 -2.71 19.59 0.55
N VAL A 117 -3.00 20.63 1.35
CA VAL A 117 -2.18 20.98 2.53
C VAL A 117 -2.08 19.82 3.52
N ILE A 118 -3.20 19.12 3.77
CA ILE A 118 -3.22 17.99 4.71
C ILE A 118 -2.46 16.79 4.14
N LEU A 119 -2.66 16.47 2.86
CA LEU A 119 -1.96 15.39 2.19
C LEU A 119 -0.44 15.64 2.18
N GLU A 120 0.00 16.86 1.85
CA GLU A 120 1.40 17.26 1.83
C GLU A 120 2.10 17.05 3.17
N SER A 121 1.45 17.43 4.26
CA SER A 121 2.01 17.25 5.61
C SER A 121 2.26 15.80 6.00
N ASN A 122 1.71 14.83 5.26
CA ASN A 122 1.85 13.39 5.50
C ASN A 122 2.63 12.66 4.40
N MET A 123 3.18 13.37 3.40
CA MET A 123 3.84 12.73 2.24
C MET A 123 5.05 11.87 2.62
N GLY A 124 5.74 12.17 3.73
CA GLY A 124 6.85 11.34 4.19
C GLY A 124 6.49 9.86 4.41
N LEU A 125 5.22 9.56 4.77
CA LEU A 125 4.74 8.18 4.88
C LEU A 125 4.67 7.49 3.52
N LEU A 126 4.24 8.22 2.48
CA LEU A 126 4.13 7.68 1.12
C LEU A 126 5.49 7.57 0.44
N ASP A 127 6.42 8.48 0.73
CA ASP A 127 7.79 8.41 0.23
C ASP A 127 8.52 7.19 0.78
N GLU A 128 8.40 6.91 2.10
CA GLU A 128 8.95 5.68 2.68
C GLU A 128 8.26 4.44 2.09
N ALA A 129 6.92 4.45 1.97
CA ALA A 129 6.19 3.33 1.38
C ALA A 129 6.64 3.04 -0.05
N LYS A 130 6.85 4.09 -0.86
CA LYS A 130 7.33 3.98 -2.25
C LYS A 130 8.71 3.31 -2.29
N GLY A 131 9.65 3.74 -1.44
CA GLY A 131 10.97 3.13 -1.38
C GLY A 131 10.91 1.62 -1.11
N ILE A 132 10.07 1.21 -0.15
CA ILE A 132 9.86 -0.21 0.18
C ILE A 132 9.19 -0.96 -0.97
N LEU A 133 8.22 -0.35 -1.67
CA LEU A 133 7.52 -0.97 -2.80
C LEU A 133 8.44 -1.15 -4.02
N GLU A 134 9.35 -0.22 -4.30
CA GLU A 134 10.33 -0.38 -5.36
C GLU A 134 11.33 -1.50 -5.05
N GLU A 135 11.74 -1.66 -3.78
CA GLU A 135 12.49 -2.85 -3.34
C GLU A 135 11.69 -4.14 -3.55
N ALA A 136 10.40 -4.14 -3.19
CA ALA A 136 9.53 -5.29 -3.38
C ALA A 136 9.33 -5.65 -4.86
N LYS A 137 9.20 -4.63 -5.72
CA LYS A 137 9.03 -4.76 -7.17
C LYS A 137 10.28 -5.35 -7.84
N ALA A 138 11.47 -5.01 -7.35
CA ALA A 138 12.72 -5.56 -7.87
C ALA A 138 12.87 -7.09 -7.64
N LEU A 139 12.01 -7.67 -6.79
CA LEU A 139 11.97 -9.11 -6.51
C LEU A 139 11.04 -9.89 -7.46
N GLU A 140 10.50 -9.25 -8.51
CA GLU A 140 9.56 -9.85 -9.47
C GLU A 140 10.12 -11.12 -10.16
N GLY A 141 9.28 -12.16 -10.25
CA GLY A 141 9.65 -13.45 -10.82
C GLY A 141 8.60 -14.58 -10.79
N GLY A 142 7.37 -14.35 -10.30
CA GLY A 142 6.34 -15.41 -10.14
C GLY A 142 4.97 -14.89 -9.67
N GLU A 143 4.11 -15.78 -9.12
CA GLU A 143 2.77 -15.49 -8.53
C GLU A 143 2.84 -14.69 -7.20
N GLY A 144 3.74 -13.72 -7.13
CA GLY A 144 3.93 -12.84 -5.98
C GLY A 144 2.87 -11.71 -5.90
N PRO A 145 3.02 -10.76 -4.97
CA PRO A 145 2.09 -9.65 -4.78
C PRO A 145 2.20 -8.55 -5.86
N ALA A 146 2.62 -8.87 -7.09
CA ALA A 146 2.95 -7.89 -8.13
C ALA A 146 1.78 -6.90 -8.38
N GLU A 147 0.55 -7.41 -8.52
CA GLU A 147 -0.64 -6.56 -8.69
C GLU A 147 -0.90 -5.65 -7.47
N LYS A 148 -0.63 -6.13 -6.26
CA LYS A 148 -0.81 -5.35 -5.03
C LYS A 148 0.27 -4.27 -4.90
N ILE A 149 1.51 -4.60 -5.25
CA ILE A 149 2.62 -3.63 -5.31
C ILE A 149 2.29 -2.54 -6.32
N ALA A 150 1.89 -2.93 -7.54
CA ALA A 150 1.49 -2.00 -8.60
C ALA A 150 0.34 -1.10 -8.15
N SER A 151 -0.72 -1.67 -7.58
CA SER A 151 -1.87 -0.89 -7.07
C SER A 151 -1.47 0.11 -5.97
N ASN A 152 -0.54 -0.26 -5.09
CA ASN A 152 -0.05 0.65 -4.05
C ASN A 152 0.83 1.76 -4.62
N LEU A 153 1.67 1.46 -5.62
CA LEU A 153 2.45 2.46 -6.35
C LEU A 153 1.56 3.43 -7.13
N ASP A 154 0.51 2.92 -7.79
CA ASP A 154 -0.47 3.74 -8.50
C ASP A 154 -1.19 4.70 -7.56
N PHE A 155 -1.56 4.24 -6.36
CA PHE A 155 -2.13 5.10 -5.33
C PHE A 155 -1.18 6.24 -4.96
N ILE A 156 0.10 5.95 -4.72
CA ILE A 156 1.10 6.97 -4.39
C ILE A 156 1.30 7.95 -5.56
N SER A 157 1.34 7.44 -6.79
CA SER A 157 1.43 8.25 -8.01
C SER A 157 0.24 9.20 -8.15
N TRP A 158 -0.97 8.68 -7.92
CA TRP A 158 -2.20 9.48 -7.95
C TRP A 158 -2.17 10.62 -6.92
N VAL A 159 -1.71 10.37 -5.69
CA VAL A 159 -1.62 11.41 -4.66
C VAL A 159 -0.64 12.51 -5.07
N ASN A 160 0.52 12.14 -5.61
CA ASN A 160 1.48 13.12 -6.14
C ASN A 160 0.88 13.96 -7.27
N GLN A 161 0.22 13.31 -8.24
CA GLN A 161 -0.44 14.02 -9.33
C GLN A 161 -1.53 14.97 -8.82
N PHE A 162 -2.33 14.55 -7.84
CA PHE A 162 -3.35 15.39 -7.22
C PHE A 162 -2.75 16.67 -6.60
N LEU A 163 -1.60 16.54 -5.92
CA LEU A 163 -0.89 17.68 -5.33
C LEU A 163 -0.31 18.60 -6.40
N GLU A 164 0.28 18.06 -7.45
CA GLU A 164 0.82 18.83 -8.58
C GLU A 164 -0.29 19.62 -9.31
N ASP A 165 -1.41 18.96 -9.62
CA ASP A 165 -2.56 19.57 -10.28
C ASP A 165 -3.18 20.70 -9.42
N THR A 166 -3.10 20.56 -8.09
CA THR A 166 -3.61 21.59 -7.16
C THR A 166 -2.69 22.82 -7.08
N LYS A 167 -1.37 22.62 -7.21
CA LYS A 167 -0.37 23.72 -7.25
C LYS A 167 -0.39 24.49 -8.56
N ASN A 168 -0.65 23.79 -9.66
CA ASN A 168 -0.70 24.35 -11.02
C ASN A 168 -2.12 24.26 -11.60
N PRO A 169 -3.11 24.97 -11.00
CA PRO A 169 -4.52 24.88 -11.40
C PRO A 169 -4.82 25.39 -12.82
N VAL A 170 -3.85 26.05 -13.45
CA VAL A 170 -4.03 26.91 -14.61
C VAL A 170 -2.94 26.60 -15.64
N GLU A 171 -3.05 25.45 -16.30
CA GLU A 171 -2.52 25.31 -17.68
C GLU A 171 -3.45 24.48 -18.58
N LYS A 172 -4.28 23.56 -18.07
CA LYS A 172 -5.12 22.71 -18.94
C LYS A 172 -6.59 23.13 -19.16
N LYS A 173 -7.16 24.08 -18.40
CA LYS A 173 -8.59 24.43 -18.54
C LYS A 173 -8.93 25.92 -18.67
N VAL A 174 -8.06 26.83 -18.22
CA VAL A 174 -8.28 28.28 -18.41
C VAL A 174 -7.91 28.72 -19.82
N GLU A 175 -6.89 28.13 -20.46
CA GLU A 175 -6.61 28.41 -21.88
C GLU A 175 -7.77 28.01 -22.81
N ALA A 176 -8.51 26.95 -22.48
CA ALA A 176 -9.66 26.52 -23.28
C ALA A 176 -10.87 27.47 -23.10
N ALA A 177 -11.12 27.94 -21.88
CA ALA A 177 -12.23 28.86 -21.60
C ALA A 177 -11.98 30.28 -22.15
N VAL A 178 -10.74 30.79 -22.04
CA VAL A 178 -10.39 32.13 -22.54
C VAL A 178 -10.34 32.17 -24.08
N LYS A 179 -9.99 31.07 -24.75
CA LYS A 179 -10.01 30.98 -26.23
C LYS A 179 -11.44 30.87 -26.81
N GLU A 180 -12.44 30.44 -26.04
CA GLU A 180 -13.85 30.42 -26.49
C GLU A 180 -14.56 31.77 -26.28
N GLU A 181 -14.26 32.51 -25.22
CA GLU A 181 -14.84 33.85 -25.00
C GLU A 181 -14.29 34.92 -25.96
N VAL A 182 -13.06 34.78 -26.44
CA VAL A 182 -12.47 35.72 -27.42
C VAL A 182 -12.94 35.43 -28.87
N LYS A 183 -13.65 34.30 -29.09
CA LYS A 183 -14.18 33.88 -30.40
C LYS A 183 -15.71 34.02 -30.54
N LYS A 184 -16.41 34.47 -29.50
CA LYS A 184 -17.84 34.82 -29.55
C LYS A 184 -18.02 36.33 -29.58
#